data_AF-L1NSJ7-F1
#
_entry.id   AF-L1NSJ7-F1
#
_cell.length_a   1.000
_cell.length_b   1.000
_cell.length_c   1.000
_cell.angle_alpha   90.00
_cell.angle_beta   90.00
_cell.angle_gamma   90.00
#
_symmetry.space_group_name_H-M   'P 1'
#
loop_
_entity.id
_entity.type
_entity.pdbx_description
1 polymer ?
#
loop_
_entity_poly.entity_id
_entity_poly.type
_entity_poly.pdbx_seq_one_letter_code
_entity_poly.pdbx_strand_id
1 'polypeptide(L)'
;MDLSDFYQNLKPKLSYLDEGYTLSQKLDFLNPLEITGSSKYLLLETQSDWSLLIGNNRNGTDFSSVPYLALLWKIQLLTMYLRPYFGKDEFGAVSFTLYEGSKQVSRHDCETRNVMLHKETSRVEFMEYGTPLPFEQTEKYTERFKKNRLTVEMVEEYCKHLGISLFDLDFYQSKAALIEILRNK
;
A
#
# COMPACT_ATOMS: atom_id res chain seq x y z
N MET A 1 -14.34 23.48 11.56
CA MET A 1 -14.64 23.18 10.15
C MET A 1 -15.37 21.85 10.16
N ASP A 2 -16.66 21.85 9.83
CA ASP A 2 -17.43 20.61 9.74
C ASP A 2 -16.96 19.86 8.50
N LEU A 3 -16.31 18.72 8.70
CA LEU A 3 -15.77 17.91 7.61
C LEU A 3 -16.89 17.15 6.87
N SER A 4 -18.11 17.09 7.42
CA SER A 4 -19.22 16.39 6.78
C SER A 4 -19.61 17.04 5.44
N ASP A 5 -19.61 18.37 5.36
CA ASP A 5 -19.82 19.13 4.12
C ASP A 5 -18.70 18.93 3.10
N PHE A 6 -17.46 18.71 3.56
CA PHE A 6 -16.31 18.48 2.67
C PHE A 6 -16.44 17.14 1.94
N TYR A 7 -16.79 16.06 2.65
CA TYR A 7 -16.94 14.74 2.06
C TYR A 7 -18.23 14.58 1.23
N GLN A 8 -19.32 15.25 1.60
CA GLN A 8 -20.59 15.20 0.84
C GLN A 8 -20.48 15.79 -0.57
N ASN A 9 -19.48 16.65 -0.82
CA ASN A 9 -19.27 17.29 -2.11
C ASN A 9 -18.24 16.59 -3.01
N LEU A 10 -17.62 15.49 -2.53
CA LEU A 10 -16.69 14.72 -3.35
C LEU A 10 -17.49 13.83 -4.31
N LYS A 11 -17.39 14.14 -5.61
CA LYS A 11 -17.91 13.25 -6.67
C LYS A 11 -16.74 12.56 -7.33
N PRO A 12 -16.43 11.30 -6.99
CA PRO A 12 -15.43 10.55 -7.72
C PRO A 12 -15.93 10.32 -9.15
N LYS A 13 -15.09 10.68 -10.12
CA LYS A 13 -15.29 10.33 -11.53
C LYS A 13 -14.43 9.11 -11.84
N LEU A 14 -15.08 8.03 -12.28
CA LEU A 14 -14.41 6.84 -12.77
C LEU A 14 -14.26 6.93 -14.29
N SER A 15 -13.10 6.58 -14.83
CA SER A 15 -12.85 6.50 -16.27
C SER A 15 -11.96 5.29 -16.57
N TYR A 16 -12.45 4.37 -17.39
CA TYR A 16 -11.64 3.25 -17.89
C TYR A 16 -10.61 3.77 -18.89
N LEU A 17 -9.36 3.34 -18.75
CA LEU A 17 -8.28 3.69 -19.68
C LEU A 17 -8.24 2.72 -20.85
N ASP A 18 -7.68 3.16 -21.97
CA ASP A 18 -7.45 2.32 -23.14
C ASP A 18 -6.54 1.14 -22.78
N GLU A 19 -6.96 -0.09 -23.17
CA GLU A 19 -6.19 -1.31 -22.93
C GLU A 19 -4.85 -1.30 -23.67
N GLY A 20 -4.74 -0.56 -24.78
CA GLY A 20 -3.52 -0.38 -25.55
C GLY A 20 -2.46 0.52 -24.89
N TYR A 21 -2.79 1.20 -23.78
CA TYR A 21 -1.79 2.00 -23.06
C TYR A 21 -0.77 1.14 -22.32
N THR A 22 0.50 1.53 -22.43
CA THR A 22 1.59 1.02 -21.59
C THR A 22 1.40 1.44 -20.13
N LEU A 23 2.03 0.73 -19.20
CA LEU A 23 2.05 1.07 -17.79
C LEU A 23 2.53 2.51 -17.56
N SER A 24 3.58 2.94 -18.26
CA SER A 24 4.08 4.32 -18.18
C SER A 24 3.00 5.34 -18.56
N GLN A 25 2.30 5.11 -19.68
CA GLN A 25 1.22 6.02 -20.11
C GLN A 25 0.05 6.03 -19.11
N LYS A 26 -0.27 4.89 -18.49
CA LYS A 26 -1.29 4.81 -17.42
C LYS A 26 -0.86 5.59 -16.19
N LEU A 27 0.40 5.49 -15.79
CA LEU A 27 0.98 6.25 -14.67
C LEU A 27 1.01 7.76 -14.94
N ASP A 28 1.17 8.19 -16.20
CA ASP A 28 1.15 9.61 -16.57
C ASP A 28 -0.17 10.31 -16.21
N PHE A 29 -1.28 9.58 -16.14
CA PHE A 29 -2.58 10.13 -15.71
C PHE A 29 -2.58 10.59 -14.25
N LEU A 30 -1.66 10.09 -13.41
CA LEU A 30 -1.49 10.54 -12.03
C LEU A 30 -0.85 11.93 -11.94
N ASN A 31 -0.29 12.48 -13.02
CA ASN A 31 0.27 13.82 -12.99
C ASN A 31 -0.82 14.92 -12.90
N PRO A 32 -0.54 16.05 -12.23
CA PRO A 32 0.65 16.30 -11.39
C PRO A 32 0.57 15.56 -10.05
N LEU A 33 1.73 15.32 -9.44
CA LEU A 33 1.79 14.83 -8.05
C LEU A 33 1.31 15.91 -7.07
N GLU A 34 0.57 15.49 -6.05
CA GLU A 34 -0.03 16.38 -5.05
C GLU A 34 0.63 16.25 -3.68
N ILE A 35 0.60 17.34 -2.90
CA ILE A 35 1.22 17.39 -1.56
C ILE A 35 0.19 17.12 -0.46
N THR A 36 -1.06 17.58 -0.62
CA THR A 36 -2.08 17.64 0.44
C THR A 36 -3.06 16.45 0.44
N GLY A 37 -2.68 15.36 -0.21
CA GLY A 37 -3.49 14.15 -0.41
C GLY A 37 -3.49 13.73 -1.88
N SER A 38 -4.09 12.59 -2.21
CA SER A 38 -4.28 12.18 -3.61
C SER A 38 -5.64 12.68 -4.12
N SER A 39 -5.65 13.38 -5.26
CA SER A 39 -6.86 13.71 -6.02
C SER A 39 -7.13 12.71 -7.14
N LYS A 40 -6.13 11.94 -7.53
CA LYS A 40 -6.23 10.91 -8.55
C LYS A 40 -5.73 9.59 -8.01
N TYR A 41 -6.44 8.52 -8.35
CA TYR A 41 -6.03 7.16 -8.09
C TYR A 41 -6.12 6.35 -9.37
N LEU A 42 -5.16 5.49 -9.58
CA LEU A 42 -5.16 4.50 -10.64
C LEU A 42 -5.42 3.14 -10.00
N LEU A 43 -6.50 2.48 -10.44
CA LEU A 43 -6.80 1.09 -10.12
C LEU A 43 -6.36 0.23 -11.29
N LEU A 44 -5.43 -0.69 -11.04
CA LEU A 44 -4.84 -1.59 -12.03
C LEU A 44 -5.21 -3.04 -11.70
N GLU A 45 -5.70 -3.76 -12.71
CA GLU A 45 -5.70 -5.21 -12.69
C GLU A 45 -4.26 -5.73 -12.75
N THR A 46 -4.00 -6.86 -12.09
CA THR A 46 -2.69 -7.54 -12.14
C THR A 46 -2.83 -8.91 -12.80
N GLN A 47 -1.71 -9.61 -13.00
CA GLN A 47 -1.74 -11.00 -13.48
C GLN A 47 -2.12 -12.03 -12.40
N SER A 48 -2.68 -11.59 -11.27
CA SER A 48 -3.25 -12.46 -10.23
C SER A 48 -4.57 -11.89 -9.70
N ASP A 49 -5.14 -12.51 -8.67
CA ASP A 49 -6.39 -12.07 -8.04
C ASP A 49 -6.25 -10.73 -7.27
N TRP A 50 -5.04 -10.15 -7.24
CA TRP A 50 -4.79 -8.85 -6.65
C TRP A 50 -5.03 -7.71 -7.64
N SER A 51 -5.37 -6.54 -7.11
CA SER A 51 -5.41 -5.27 -7.85
C SER A 51 -4.52 -4.25 -7.17
N LEU A 52 -3.85 -3.41 -7.95
CA LEU A 52 -3.03 -2.32 -7.43
C LEU A 52 -3.85 -1.02 -7.43
N LEU A 53 -3.90 -0.35 -6.28
CA LEU A 53 -4.46 0.99 -6.15
C LEU A 53 -3.34 1.96 -5.79
N ILE A 54 -3.04 2.92 -6.67
CA ILE A 54 -1.98 3.91 -6.47
C ILE A 54 -2.52 5.34 -6.59
N GLY A 55 -2.16 6.21 -5.64
CA GLY A 55 -2.56 7.61 -5.64
C GLY A 55 -1.46 8.55 -6.14
N ASN A 56 -1.83 9.76 -6.54
CA ASN A 56 -0.88 10.79 -6.99
C ASN A 56 -0.24 11.63 -5.87
N ASN A 57 -0.33 11.24 -4.60
CA ASN A 57 0.37 11.95 -3.55
C ASN A 57 1.90 11.78 -3.68
N ARG A 58 2.64 12.88 -3.52
CA ARG A 58 4.10 12.95 -3.62
C ARG A 58 4.82 11.96 -2.69
N ASN A 59 4.24 11.64 -1.54
CA ASN A 59 4.84 10.75 -0.56
C ASN A 59 4.45 9.27 -0.76
N GLY A 60 3.63 8.97 -1.78
CA GLY A 60 3.08 7.64 -2.06
C GLY A 60 1.61 7.53 -1.67
N THR A 61 1.01 6.39 -1.98
CA THR A 61 -0.38 6.10 -1.64
C THR A 61 -0.53 5.92 -0.13
N ASP A 62 -1.33 6.77 0.49
CA ASP A 62 -1.67 6.67 1.91
C ASP A 62 -3.18 6.74 2.07
N PHE A 63 -3.74 5.80 2.83
CA PHE A 63 -5.16 5.71 3.12
C PHE A 63 -5.36 5.77 4.62
N SER A 64 -6.28 6.62 5.07
CA SER A 64 -6.76 6.56 6.44
C SER A 64 -7.67 5.34 6.62
N SER A 65 -7.63 4.73 7.81
CA SER A 65 -8.55 3.65 8.20
C SER A 65 -8.51 2.38 7.34
N VAL A 66 -7.31 1.96 6.91
CA VAL A 66 -7.11 0.76 6.08
C VAL A 66 -7.84 -0.51 6.59
N PRO A 67 -7.77 -0.90 7.89
CA PRO A 67 -8.51 -2.07 8.38
C PRO A 67 -10.02 -1.95 8.17
N TYR A 68 -10.59 -0.75 8.34
CA TYR A 68 -12.02 -0.52 8.14
C TYR A 68 -12.44 -0.65 6.67
N LEU A 69 -11.59 -0.23 5.73
CA LEU A 69 -11.83 -0.42 4.29
C LEU A 69 -11.81 -1.89 3.91
N ALA A 70 -10.82 -2.65 4.41
CA ALA A 70 -10.75 -4.10 4.21
C ALA A 70 -12.02 -4.79 4.72
N LEU A 71 -12.49 -4.43 5.93
CA LEU A 71 -13.74 -4.91 6.51
C LEU A 71 -14.97 -4.60 5.65
N LEU A 72 -15.12 -3.33 5.25
CA LEU A 72 -16.29 -2.85 4.52
C LEU A 72 -16.46 -3.61 3.19
N TRP A 73 -15.35 -3.86 2.50
CA TRP A 73 -15.37 -4.55 1.21
C TRP A 73 -15.18 -6.08 1.33
N LYS A 74 -14.89 -6.58 2.54
CA LYS A 74 -14.60 -7.99 2.82
C LYS A 74 -13.48 -8.55 1.94
N ILE A 75 -12.43 -7.77 1.74
CA ILE A 75 -11.28 -8.12 0.90
C ILE A 75 -10.04 -8.39 1.75
N GLN A 76 -9.09 -9.11 1.16
CA GLN A 76 -7.70 -9.02 1.57
C GLN A 76 -7.10 -7.72 1.05
N LEU A 77 -6.34 -7.03 1.89
CA LEU A 77 -5.69 -5.76 1.54
C LEU A 77 -4.24 -5.83 2.02
N LEU A 78 -3.30 -5.53 1.14
CA LEU A 78 -1.88 -5.46 1.45
C LEU A 78 -1.39 -4.01 1.31
N THR A 79 -0.76 -3.48 2.36
CA THR A 79 -0.01 -2.21 2.29
C THR A 79 1.46 -2.44 2.57
N MET A 80 2.31 -1.68 1.87
CA MET A 80 3.76 -1.78 1.97
C MET A 80 4.41 -0.41 1.87
N TYR A 81 5.56 -0.27 2.51
CA TYR A 81 6.46 0.86 2.34
C TYR A 81 7.86 0.33 2.08
N LEU A 82 8.53 0.80 1.01
CA LEU A 82 9.82 0.25 0.56
C LEU A 82 10.83 1.38 0.34
N ARG A 83 11.29 1.99 1.44
CA ARG A 83 12.39 2.97 1.46
C ARG A 83 13.42 2.55 2.50
N PRO A 84 14.36 1.64 2.16
CA PRO A 84 15.31 1.06 3.11
C PRO A 84 16.48 2.01 3.46
N TYR A 85 16.19 3.31 3.65
CA TYR A 85 17.18 4.33 3.96
C TYR A 85 17.44 4.39 5.46
N PHE A 86 18.50 3.73 5.90
CA PHE A 86 18.88 3.61 7.31
C PHE A 86 20.26 4.22 7.61
N GLY A 87 20.77 5.08 6.73
CA GLY A 87 21.95 5.89 6.98
C GLY A 87 21.75 6.87 8.15
N LYS A 88 22.85 7.49 8.63
CA LYS A 88 22.85 8.32 9.86
C LYS A 88 21.76 9.40 9.85
N ASP A 89 21.64 10.13 8.75
CA ASP A 89 20.76 11.30 8.60
C ASP A 89 19.56 11.02 7.68
N GLU A 90 19.22 9.75 7.48
CA GLU A 90 18.12 9.32 6.62
C GLU A 90 16.91 8.82 7.43
N PHE A 91 15.72 9.02 6.87
CA PHE A 91 14.49 8.37 7.31
C PHE A 91 14.09 7.31 6.30
N GLY A 92 13.67 6.16 6.82
CA GLY A 92 13.35 5.01 5.98
C GLY A 92 12.44 4.05 6.69
N ALA A 93 11.72 3.27 5.91
CA ALA A 93 10.96 2.15 6.40
C ALA A 93 10.88 1.04 5.35
N VAL A 94 10.82 -0.18 5.84
CA VAL A 94 10.39 -1.37 5.11
C VAL A 94 9.20 -1.92 5.88
N SER A 95 8.05 -2.10 5.25
CA SER A 95 6.87 -2.64 5.92
C SER A 95 6.06 -3.55 5.01
N PHE A 96 5.40 -4.51 5.65
CA PHE A 96 4.43 -5.42 5.06
C PHE A 96 3.26 -5.55 6.03
N THR A 97 2.06 -5.13 5.60
CA THR A 97 0.84 -5.24 6.41
C THR A 97 -0.28 -5.87 5.62
N LEU A 98 -0.68 -7.08 5.99
CA LEU A 98 -1.80 -7.80 5.42
C LEU A 98 -3.02 -7.69 6.33
N TYR A 99 -4.15 -7.28 5.76
CA TYR A 99 -5.44 -7.17 6.42
C TYR A 99 -6.39 -8.22 5.86
N GLU A 100 -7.06 -8.97 6.74
CA GLU A 100 -8.05 -9.99 6.40
C GLU A 100 -9.46 -9.45 6.66
N GLY A 101 -9.99 -8.64 5.74
CA GLY A 101 -11.27 -7.95 5.90
C GLY A 101 -12.50 -8.86 6.09
N SER A 102 -12.38 -10.15 5.75
CA SER A 102 -13.41 -11.15 6.02
C SER A 102 -13.46 -11.60 7.48
N LYS A 103 -12.42 -11.32 8.27
CA LYS A 103 -12.23 -11.77 9.65
C LYS A 103 -12.25 -10.60 10.62
N GLN A 104 -13.46 -10.22 11.03
CA GLN A 104 -13.67 -9.10 11.93
C GLN A 104 -13.15 -9.38 13.35
N VAL A 105 -12.39 -8.44 13.91
CA VAL A 105 -11.90 -8.45 15.31
C VAL A 105 -12.69 -7.46 16.17
N SER A 106 -13.05 -6.30 15.60
CA SER A 106 -13.88 -5.29 16.27
C SER A 106 -14.76 -4.54 15.26
N ARG A 107 -15.55 -3.57 15.72
CA ARG A 107 -16.36 -2.70 14.83
C ARG A 107 -15.53 -2.01 13.74
N HIS A 108 -14.25 -1.72 14.01
CA HIS A 108 -13.39 -0.94 13.12
C HIS A 108 -12.11 -1.67 12.71
N ASP A 109 -11.98 -2.96 13.08
CA ASP A 109 -10.72 -3.68 12.91
C ASP A 109 -10.91 -5.14 12.48
N CYS A 110 -9.94 -5.65 11.73
CA CYS A 110 -9.90 -7.01 11.21
C CYS A 110 -8.59 -7.71 11.61
N GLU A 111 -8.54 -9.03 11.43
CA GLU A 111 -7.29 -9.75 11.61
C GLU A 111 -6.21 -9.14 10.72
N THR A 112 -5.09 -8.78 11.32
CA THR A 112 -4.02 -8.03 10.67
C THR A 112 -2.68 -8.66 11.03
N ARG A 113 -1.84 -8.90 10.02
CA ARG A 113 -0.43 -9.21 10.20
C ARG A 113 0.39 -8.02 9.75
N ASN A 114 1.20 -7.47 10.66
CA ASN A 114 2.13 -6.38 10.38
C ASN A 114 3.54 -6.81 10.75
N VAL A 115 4.49 -6.52 9.86
CA VAL A 115 5.92 -6.50 10.17
C VAL A 115 6.53 -5.23 9.57
N MET A 116 7.28 -4.50 10.38
CA MET A 116 7.81 -3.20 10.00
C MET A 116 9.18 -2.96 10.62
N LEU A 117 10.05 -2.39 9.81
CA LEU A 117 11.33 -1.85 10.20
C LEU A 117 11.33 -0.38 9.80
N HIS A 118 11.51 0.54 10.74
CA HIS A 118 11.50 1.97 10.46
C HIS A 118 12.59 2.73 11.20
N LYS A 119 12.92 3.91 10.67
CA LYS A 119 13.81 4.89 11.27
C LYS A 119 13.18 6.26 11.11
N GLU A 120 12.56 6.74 12.17
CA GLU A 120 12.00 8.11 12.28
C GLU A 120 12.88 9.02 13.13
N THR A 121 13.90 8.46 13.79
CA THR A 121 14.86 9.18 14.62
C THR A 121 16.28 8.70 14.31
N SER A 122 17.22 8.83 15.26
CA SER A 122 18.57 8.28 15.14
C SER A 122 18.61 6.75 15.23
N ARG A 123 17.52 6.09 15.65
CA ARG A 123 17.47 4.64 15.89
C ARG A 123 16.59 3.94 14.87
N VAL A 124 17.05 2.77 14.45
CA VAL A 124 16.23 1.80 13.73
C VAL A 124 15.39 1.03 14.74
N GLU A 125 14.11 0.87 14.44
CA GLU A 125 13.14 0.14 15.23
C GLU A 125 12.51 -0.94 14.37
N PHE A 126 12.25 -2.08 15.01
CA PHE A 126 11.60 -3.23 14.40
C PHE A 126 10.37 -3.51 15.25
N MET A 127 9.23 -3.70 14.61
CA MET A 127 7.97 -4.05 15.24
C MET A 127 7.25 -5.12 14.42
N GLU A 128 6.51 -5.97 15.10
CA GLU A 128 5.60 -6.92 14.49
C GLU A 128 4.34 -7.05 15.33
N TYR A 129 3.24 -7.41 14.68
CA TYR A 129 1.94 -7.61 15.31
C TYR A 129 1.13 -8.65 14.51
N GLY A 130 0.29 -9.42 15.21
CA GLY A 130 -0.50 -10.49 14.62
C GLY A 130 0.28 -11.77 14.37
N THR A 131 -0.42 -12.82 13.94
CA THR A 131 0.14 -14.16 13.72
C THR A 131 1.03 -14.18 12.47
N PRO A 132 2.31 -14.58 12.56
CA PRO A 132 3.16 -14.74 11.38
C PRO A 132 2.57 -15.70 10.35
N LEU A 133 2.68 -15.34 9.08
CA LEU A 133 2.30 -16.19 7.96
C LEU A 133 3.30 -17.35 7.80
N PRO A 134 2.87 -18.52 7.28
CA PRO A 134 3.72 -19.71 7.23
C PRO A 134 5.03 -19.57 6.43
N PHE A 135 5.08 -18.58 5.54
CA PHE A 135 6.23 -18.31 4.68
C PHE A 135 7.15 -17.20 5.20
N GLU A 136 6.81 -16.56 6.33
CA GLU A 136 7.66 -15.53 6.92
C GLU A 136 8.95 -16.14 7.46
N GLN A 137 10.07 -15.47 7.18
CA GLN A 137 11.42 -15.79 7.67
C GLN A 137 11.60 -15.28 9.11
N THR A 138 10.74 -15.74 10.02
CA THR A 138 10.63 -15.24 11.40
C THR A 138 11.93 -15.39 12.22
N GLU A 139 12.82 -16.31 11.84
CA GLU A 139 14.15 -16.43 12.42
C GLU A 139 14.98 -15.15 12.28
N LYS A 140 14.74 -14.36 11.22
CA LYS A 140 15.40 -13.06 11.00
C LYS A 140 14.96 -11.99 11.99
N TYR A 141 13.77 -12.09 12.59
CA TYR A 141 13.18 -11.03 13.43
C TYR A 141 13.93 -10.79 14.75
N THR A 142 14.84 -11.70 15.10
CA THR A 142 15.68 -11.62 16.30
C THR A 142 17.14 -11.27 16.02
N GLU A 143 17.52 -11.05 14.75
CA GLU A 143 18.89 -10.72 14.33
C GLU A 143 19.49 -9.57 15.16
N ARG A 144 20.80 -9.65 15.45
CA ARG A 144 21.50 -8.66 16.29
C ARG A 144 21.35 -7.25 15.72
N PHE A 145 21.47 -7.11 14.41
CA PHE A 145 21.31 -5.83 13.73
C PHE A 145 19.86 -5.70 13.25
N LYS A 146 19.12 -4.75 13.83
CA LYS A 146 17.70 -4.54 13.49
C LYS A 146 17.46 -4.37 11.99
N LYS A 147 18.36 -3.70 11.27
CA LYS A 147 18.28 -3.51 9.81
C LYS A 147 18.24 -4.80 8.99
N ASN A 148 18.64 -5.93 9.58
CA ASN A 148 18.60 -7.24 8.94
C ASN A 148 17.32 -8.03 9.26
N ARG A 149 16.44 -7.49 10.13
CA ARG A 149 15.23 -8.19 10.58
C ARG A 149 14.10 -8.14 9.56
N LEU A 150 14.11 -7.16 8.66
CA LEU A 150 13.20 -7.09 7.53
C LEU A 150 13.91 -6.35 6.39
N THR A 151 13.92 -6.95 5.21
CA THR A 151 14.57 -6.41 4.01
C THR A 151 13.57 -6.31 2.87
N VAL A 152 13.90 -5.58 1.80
CA VAL A 152 13.03 -5.45 0.63
C VAL A 152 12.88 -6.80 -0.07
N GLU A 153 13.96 -7.58 -0.11
CA GLU A 153 14.00 -8.92 -0.70
C GLU A 153 13.10 -9.90 0.06
N MET A 154 13.05 -9.80 1.40
CA MET A 154 12.09 -10.57 2.20
C MET A 154 10.65 -10.20 1.86
N VAL A 155 10.34 -8.90 1.76
CA VAL A 155 8.99 -8.43 1.41
C VAL A 155 8.60 -8.89 0.00
N GLU A 156 9.53 -8.86 -0.96
CA GLU A 156 9.30 -9.40 -2.29
C GLU A 156 8.97 -10.90 -2.25
N GLU A 157 9.71 -11.69 -1.48
CA GLU A 157 9.44 -13.12 -1.32
C GLU A 157 8.07 -13.38 -0.68
N TYR A 158 7.71 -12.58 0.34
CA TYR A 158 6.39 -12.65 0.97
C TYR A 158 5.27 -12.36 -0.03
N CYS A 159 5.47 -11.36 -0.90
CA CYS A 159 4.55 -11.05 -2.00
C CYS A 159 4.42 -12.21 -3.00
N LYS A 160 5.52 -12.90 -3.35
CA LYS A 160 5.45 -14.08 -4.24
C LYS A 160 4.58 -15.19 -3.68
N HIS A 161 4.64 -15.46 -2.37
CA HIS A 161 3.74 -16.42 -1.72
C HIS A 161 2.26 -16.03 -1.79
N LEU A 162 1.96 -14.73 -1.96
CA LEU A 162 0.61 -14.22 -2.19
C LEU A 162 0.23 -14.10 -3.68
N GLY A 163 1.10 -14.54 -4.60
CA GLY A 163 0.88 -14.42 -6.04
C GLY A 163 1.12 -13.00 -6.59
N ILE A 164 1.95 -12.21 -5.92
CA ILE A 164 2.27 -10.83 -6.32
C ILE A 164 3.73 -10.77 -6.80
N SER A 165 3.94 -10.50 -8.09
CA SER A 165 5.27 -10.26 -8.68
C SER A 165 5.66 -8.78 -8.53
N LEU A 166 6.06 -8.39 -7.31
CA LEU A 166 6.17 -6.99 -6.88
C LEU A 166 6.98 -6.07 -7.80
N PHE A 167 8.15 -6.53 -8.28
CA PHE A 167 9.05 -5.72 -9.11
C PHE A 167 9.01 -6.04 -10.60
N ASP A 168 8.14 -6.98 -11.01
CA ASP A 168 7.89 -7.24 -12.42
C ASP A 168 6.90 -6.20 -12.95
N LEU A 169 7.32 -5.34 -13.88
CA LEU A 169 6.45 -4.30 -14.42
C LEU A 169 5.34 -4.88 -15.32
N ASP A 170 5.59 -6.03 -15.95
CA ASP A 170 4.60 -6.68 -16.81
C ASP A 170 3.44 -7.24 -15.98
N PHE A 171 3.67 -7.55 -14.70
CA PHE A 171 2.63 -7.96 -13.75
C PHE A 171 1.48 -6.94 -13.63
N TYR A 172 1.78 -5.65 -13.83
CA TYR A 172 0.80 -4.54 -13.76
C TYR A 172 0.29 -4.07 -15.14
N GLN A 173 0.73 -4.71 -16.22
CA GLN A 173 0.38 -4.35 -17.59
C GLN A 173 -0.98 -4.94 -17.99
N SER A 174 -2.06 -4.53 -17.30
CA SER A 174 -3.44 -4.95 -17.61
C SER A 174 -4.42 -3.78 -17.60
N LYS A 175 -5.73 -4.06 -17.56
CA LYS A 175 -6.81 -3.07 -17.53
C LYS A 175 -6.62 -2.09 -16.37
N ALA A 176 -7.01 -0.85 -16.61
CA ALA A 176 -6.85 0.23 -15.65
C ALA A 176 -8.07 1.13 -15.64
N ALA A 177 -8.39 1.66 -14.46
CA ALA A 177 -9.36 2.73 -14.30
C ALA A 177 -8.74 3.89 -13.51
N LEU A 178 -8.96 5.11 -14.01
CA LEU A 178 -8.63 6.34 -13.31
C LEU A 178 -9.82 6.78 -12.47
N ILE A 179 -9.55 7.13 -11.22
CA ILE A 179 -10.51 7.69 -10.26
C ILE A 179 -10.05 9.11 -9.96
N GLU A 180 -10.85 10.10 -10.35
CA GLU A 180 -10.59 11.51 -10.07
C GLU A 180 -11.55 12.02 -8.99
N ILE A 181 -11.01 12.53 -7.89
CA ILE A 181 -11.78 13.16 -6.81
C ILE A 181 -11.94 14.65 -7.18
N LEU A 182 -13.09 14.98 -7.75
CA LEU A 182 -13.42 16.35 -8.10
C LEU A 182 -13.73 17.13 -6.82
N ARG A 183 -12.89 18.13 -6.49
CA ARG A 183 -13.21 19.14 -5.48
C ARG A 183 -14.11 20.17 -6.15
N ASN A 184 -15.38 20.26 -5.75
CA ASN A 184 -16.23 21.36 -6.18
C ASN A 184 -15.60 22.68 -5.72
N LYS A 185 -15.52 23.66 -6.62
CA LYS A 185 -15.12 25.03 -6.29
C LYS A 185 -16.17 25.71 -5.45
#